data_AF-A0A381UK58-F1
#
_entry.id   AF-A0A381UK58-F1
#
_cell.length_a   1.000
_cell.length_b   1.000
_cell.length_c   1.000
_cell.angle_alpha   90.00
_cell.angle_beta   90.00
_cell.angle_gamma   90.00
#
_symmetry.space_group_name_H-M   'P 1'
#
loop_
_entity.id
_entity.type
_entity.pdbx_description
1 polymer ?
#
loop_
_entity_poly.entity_id
_entity_poly.type
_entity_poly.pdbx_seq_one_letter_code
_entity_poly.pdbx_strand_id
1 'polypeptide(L)'
;SRYAMLGLTEALARGLAPSVRINAVAPGHTLPSPKQSASGFARAQSETPLGYGPGPEDIAGAVSYLMGASSVTGQVIYVDSGERFLMRPRDVIFETEGES
;
A
#
# COMPACT_ATOMS: atom_id res chain seq x y z
N SER A 1 1.21 8.10 9.35
CA SER A 1 -0.24 7.90 9.14
C SER A 1 -0.56 8.13 7.67
N ARG A 2 -1.66 7.55 7.14
CA ARG A 2 -2.10 7.77 5.75
C ARG A 2 -2.26 9.27 5.43
N TYR A 3 -2.85 10.03 6.34
CA TYR A 3 -3.04 11.48 6.20
C TYR A 3 -1.73 12.27 6.07
N ALA A 4 -0.69 11.91 6.83
CA ALA A 4 0.61 12.56 6.72
C ALA A 4 1.24 12.35 5.33
N MET A 5 1.12 11.14 4.78
CA MET A 5 1.60 10.82 3.44
C MET A 5 0.84 11.59 2.36
N LEU A 6 -0.50 11.69 2.47
CA LEU A 6 -1.29 12.52 1.54
C LEU A 6 -0.83 13.98 1.58
N GLY A 7 -0.80 14.58 2.77
CA GLY A 7 -0.44 15.98 2.93
C GLY A 7 0.98 16.29 2.44
N LEU A 8 1.95 15.41 2.73
CA LEU A 8 3.33 15.57 2.28
C LEU A 8 3.45 15.44 0.76
N THR A 9 2.79 14.44 0.15
CA THR A 9 2.80 14.23 -1.30
C THR A 9 2.27 15.46 -2.02
N GLU A 10 1.15 15.99 -1.53
CA GLU A 10 0.50 17.16 -2.13
C GLU A 10 1.35 18.45 -1.94
N ALA A 11 1.91 18.65 -0.75
CA ALA A 11 2.77 19.81 -0.46
C ALA A 11 4.04 19.81 -1.33
N LEU A 12 4.72 18.66 -1.44
CA LEU A 12 5.93 18.53 -2.27
C LEU A 12 5.61 18.64 -3.76
N ALA A 13 4.50 18.06 -4.22
CA ALA A 13 4.06 18.19 -5.61
C ALA A 13 3.84 19.66 -6.01
N ARG A 14 3.24 20.46 -5.12
CA ARG A 14 3.08 21.91 -5.35
C ARG A 14 4.41 22.66 -5.28
N GLY A 15 5.25 22.36 -4.29
CA GLY A 15 6.50 23.09 -4.05
C GLY A 15 7.59 22.84 -5.10
N LEU A 16 7.55 21.71 -5.80
CA LEU A 16 8.59 21.31 -6.77
C LEU A 16 8.16 21.42 -8.24
N ALA A 17 6.89 21.73 -8.50
CA ALA A 17 6.41 21.97 -9.85
C ALA A 17 6.97 23.29 -10.43
N PRO A 18 7.22 23.37 -11.75
CA PRO A 18 7.06 22.33 -12.76
C PRO A 18 8.28 21.40 -12.89
N SER A 19 9.36 21.64 -12.13
CA SER A 19 10.65 20.95 -12.29
C SER A 19 10.58 19.46 -11.98
N VAL A 20 9.80 19.06 -10.98
CA VAL A 20 9.66 17.66 -10.54
C VAL A 20 8.20 17.34 -10.23
N ARG A 21 7.75 16.14 -10.65
CA ARG A 21 6.46 15.56 -10.24
C ARG A 21 6.66 14.68 -9.01
N ILE A 22 5.73 14.75 -8.07
CA ILE A 22 5.77 13.94 -6.85
C ILE A 22 4.49 13.13 -6.75
N ASN A 23 4.61 11.83 -6.55
CA ASN A 23 3.50 10.91 -6.30
C ASN A 23 3.95 9.89 -5.24
N ALA A 24 3.01 9.17 -4.65
CA ALA A 24 3.30 8.11 -3.69
C ALA A 24 2.58 6.81 -4.06
N VAL A 25 3.17 5.69 -3.65
CA VAL A 25 2.58 4.35 -3.73
C VAL A 25 2.43 3.82 -2.30
N ALA A 26 1.23 3.39 -1.96
CA ALA A 26 0.86 2.92 -0.63
C ALA A 26 0.54 1.42 -0.70
N PRO A 27 1.49 0.55 -0.34
CA PRO A 27 1.29 -0.90 -0.39
C PRO A 27 0.43 -1.40 0.79
N GLY A 28 -0.31 -2.48 0.54
CA GLY A 28 -0.89 -3.33 1.57
C GLY A 28 0.11 -4.41 2.04
N HIS A 29 -0.38 -5.45 2.71
CA HIS A 29 0.42 -6.60 3.13
C HIS A 29 1.05 -7.32 1.94
N THR A 30 2.28 -6.93 1.62
CA THR A 30 3.02 -7.38 0.42
C THR A 30 4.03 -8.48 0.74
N LEU A 31 4.62 -8.45 1.93
CA LEU A 31 5.60 -9.42 2.39
C LEU A 31 5.23 -9.90 3.80
N PRO A 32 5.48 -11.18 4.13
CA PRO A 32 5.25 -11.70 5.46
C PRO A 32 6.18 -11.03 6.46
N SER A 33 5.65 -10.73 7.65
CA SER A 33 6.49 -10.30 8.77
C SER A 33 7.36 -11.46 9.26
N PRO A 34 8.54 -11.22 9.88
CA PRO A 34 9.44 -12.29 10.32
C PRO A 34 8.82 -13.32 11.28
N LYS A 35 7.77 -12.94 12.00
CA LYS A 35 7.05 -13.80 12.97
C LYS A 35 5.75 -14.39 12.40
N GLN A 36 5.40 -14.10 11.16
CA GLN A 36 4.15 -14.54 10.54
C GLN A 36 4.38 -15.83 9.76
N SER A 37 3.52 -16.83 9.95
CA SER A 37 3.58 -18.05 9.17
C SER A 37 3.19 -17.77 7.71
N ALA A 38 3.67 -18.58 6.77
CA ALA A 38 3.26 -18.47 5.37
C ALA A 38 1.75 -18.67 5.21
N SER A 39 1.15 -19.58 6.00
CA SER A 39 -0.29 -19.80 6.05
C SER A 39 -1.05 -18.60 6.59
N GLY A 40 -0.55 -17.97 7.65
CA GLY A 40 -1.16 -16.78 8.23
C GLY A 40 -1.10 -15.60 7.27
N PHE A 41 0.03 -15.42 6.58
CA PHE A 41 0.19 -14.41 5.54
C PHE A 41 -0.78 -14.63 4.36
N ALA A 42 -0.87 -15.86 3.85
CA ALA A 42 -1.82 -16.21 2.80
C ALA A 42 -3.28 -15.96 3.23
N ARG A 43 -3.62 -16.31 4.47
CA ARG A 43 -4.95 -16.04 5.03
C ARG A 43 -5.25 -14.54 5.07
N ALA A 44 -4.33 -13.75 5.60
CA ALA A 44 -4.46 -12.29 5.64
C ALA A 44 -4.71 -11.68 4.25
N GLN A 45 -3.94 -12.13 3.25
CA GLN A 45 -4.09 -11.68 1.86
C GLN A 45 -5.43 -12.12 1.25
N SER A 46 -5.93 -13.31 1.58
CA SER A 46 -7.23 -13.78 1.08
C SER A 46 -8.44 -13.04 1.66
N GLU A 47 -8.27 -12.40 2.81
CA GLU A 47 -9.33 -11.63 3.49
C GLU A 47 -9.49 -10.20 2.93
N THR A 48 -8.65 -9.78 1.99
CA THR A 48 -8.78 -8.47 1.34
C THR A 48 -10.05 -8.42 0.46
N PRO A 49 -10.60 -7.24 0.16
CA PRO A 49 -11.75 -7.12 -0.73
C PRO A 49 -11.60 -7.75 -2.12
N LEU A 50 -10.38 -7.86 -2.65
CA LEU A 50 -10.13 -8.55 -3.93
C LEU A 50 -9.90 -10.06 -3.77
N GLY A 51 -9.84 -10.59 -2.54
CA GLY A 51 -9.62 -12.01 -2.27
C GLY A 51 -8.16 -12.48 -2.42
N TYR A 52 -7.23 -11.54 -2.64
CA TYR A 52 -5.79 -11.77 -2.74
C TYR A 52 -5.01 -10.52 -2.32
N GLY A 53 -3.74 -10.64 -1.96
CA GLY A 53 -2.90 -9.50 -1.58
C GLY A 53 -1.90 -9.11 -2.67
N PRO A 54 -1.30 -7.91 -2.57
CA PRO A 54 -0.31 -7.45 -3.54
C PRO A 54 1.03 -8.19 -3.41
N GLY A 55 1.73 -8.33 -4.53
CA GLY A 55 3.14 -8.72 -4.59
C GLY A 55 4.07 -7.51 -4.86
N PRO A 56 5.41 -7.67 -4.69
CA PRO A 56 6.38 -6.62 -5.02
C PRO A 56 6.26 -6.09 -6.46
N GLU A 57 5.89 -6.97 -7.39
CA GLU A 57 5.65 -6.67 -8.79
C GLU A 57 4.47 -5.71 -9.02
N ASP A 58 3.41 -5.80 -8.21
CA ASP A 58 2.27 -4.88 -8.29
C ASP A 58 2.70 -3.46 -7.89
N ILE A 59 3.56 -3.34 -6.87
CA ILE A 59 4.14 -2.06 -6.45
C ILE A 59 5.02 -1.49 -7.56
N ALA A 60 5.90 -2.31 -8.14
CA ALA A 60 6.76 -1.91 -9.24
C ALA A 60 5.95 -1.47 -10.47
N GLY A 61 4.83 -2.14 -10.75
CA GLY A 61 3.89 -1.76 -11.81
C GLY A 61 3.27 -0.39 -11.57
N ALA A 62 2.82 -0.10 -10.34
CA ALA A 62 2.26 1.20 -9.99
C ALA A 62 3.30 2.34 -10.09
N VAL A 63 4.55 2.10 -9.67
CA VAL A 63 5.65 3.06 -9.85
C VAL A 63 5.92 3.31 -11.34
N SER A 64 5.99 2.24 -12.13
CA SER A 64 6.21 2.33 -13.58
C SER A 64 5.11 3.12 -14.29
N TYR A 65 3.84 2.92 -13.90
CA TYR A 65 2.72 3.73 -14.35
C TYR A 65 2.92 5.22 -14.04
N LEU A 66 3.24 5.56 -12.80
CA LEU A 66 3.45 6.96 -12.37
C LEU A 66 4.65 7.63 -13.07
N MET A 67 5.69 6.86 -13.39
CA MET A 67 6.83 7.33 -14.18
C MET A 67 6.40 7.71 -15.59
N GLY A 68 5.58 6.89 -16.26
CA GLY A 68 5.06 7.16 -17.61
C GLY A 68 3.97 8.25 -17.68
N ALA A 69 3.25 8.49 -16.59
CA ALA A 69 2.14 9.43 -16.55
C ALA A 69 2.61 10.89 -16.37
N SER A 70 3.07 11.53 -17.46
CA SER A 70 3.67 12.87 -17.44
C SER A 70 2.78 14.00 -16.89
N SER A 71 1.46 13.83 -16.94
CA SER A 71 0.50 14.81 -16.43
C SER A 71 0.00 14.51 -15.01
N VAL A 72 0.58 13.53 -14.32
CA VAL A 72 0.16 13.09 -12.98
C VAL A 72 1.19 13.50 -11.92
N THR A 73 0.73 14.30 -10.95
CA THR A 73 1.47 14.72 -9.76
C THR A 73 0.50 14.89 -8.58
N GLY A 74 1.02 14.83 -7.36
CA GLY A 74 0.27 14.95 -6.11
C GLY A 74 -0.61 13.76 -5.75
N GLN A 75 -0.47 12.61 -6.44
CA GLN A 75 -1.36 11.47 -6.26
C GLN A 75 -0.77 10.39 -5.34
N VAL A 76 -1.67 9.67 -4.66
CA VAL A 76 -1.35 8.45 -3.92
C VAL A 76 -2.08 7.30 -4.58
N ILE A 77 -1.34 6.30 -5.06
CA ILE A 77 -1.91 5.03 -5.55
C ILE A 77 -1.84 4.01 -4.42
N TYR A 78 -2.98 3.41 -4.09
CA TYR A 78 -3.05 2.30 -3.15
C TYR A 78 -2.92 0.98 -3.90
N VAL A 79 -1.91 0.19 -3.52
CA VAL A 79 -1.63 -1.14 -4.07
C VAL A 79 -1.79 -2.12 -2.92
N ASP A 80 -3.03 -2.31 -2.50
CA ASP A 80 -3.36 -2.98 -1.23
C ASP A 80 -4.53 -3.95 -1.34
N SER A 81 -5.01 -4.24 -2.55
CA SER A 81 -6.20 -5.07 -2.77
C SER A 81 -7.45 -4.64 -1.98
N GLY A 82 -7.54 -3.37 -1.60
CA GLY A 82 -8.64 -2.82 -0.79
C GLY A 82 -8.47 -3.04 0.71
N GLU A 83 -7.34 -3.57 1.17
CA GLU A 83 -7.08 -3.85 2.59
C GLU A 83 -7.34 -2.63 3.49
N ARG A 84 -7.03 -1.41 3.03
CA ARG A 84 -7.25 -0.17 3.79
C ARG A 84 -8.71 0.12 4.17
N PHE A 85 -9.67 -0.57 3.54
CA PHE A 85 -11.09 -0.47 3.82
C PHE A 85 -11.54 -1.43 4.92
N LEU A 86 -10.74 -2.44 5.24
CA LEU A 86 -11.04 -3.38 6.31
C LEU A 86 -10.90 -2.66 7.66
N MET A 87 -11.91 -2.78 8.51
CA MET A 87 -11.78 -2.45 9.92
C MET A 87 -11.23 -3.67 10.65
N ARG A 88 -9.91 -3.72 10.84
CA ARG A 88 -9.27 -4.76 11.64
C ARG A 88 -9.15 -4.30 13.10
N PRO A 89 -9.77 -5.00 14.07
CA PRO A 89 -9.71 -4.62 15.48
C PRO A 89 -8.34 -4.88 16.13
N ARG A 90 -7.47 -5.69 15.51
CA ARG A 90 -6.09 -5.98 15.96
C ARG A 90 -5.14 -6.07 14.77
N ASP A 91 -3.83 -6.05 15.01
CA ASP A 91 -2.87 -6.24 13.91
C ASP A 91 -3.06 -7.61 13.24
N VAL A 92 -2.84 -7.66 11.93
CA VAL A 92 -3.06 -8.83 11.07
C VAL A 92 -2.36 -10.10 11.56
N ILE A 93 -1.18 -9.96 12.17
CA ILE A 93 -0.43 -11.09 12.74
C ILE A 93 -1.22 -11.73 13.89
N PHE A 94 -1.82 -10.93 14.78
CA PHE A 94 -2.60 -11.47 15.91
C PHE A 94 -3.91 -12.12 15.46
N GLU A 95 -4.50 -11.64 14.36
CA GLU A 95 -5.70 -12.27 13.79
C GLU A 95 -5.36 -13.64 13.17
N THR A 96 -4.18 -13.78 12.58
CA THR A 96 -3.79 -14.96 11.80
C THR A 96 -3.11 -16.04 12.62
N GLU A 97 -2.36 -15.67 13.65
CA GLU A 97 -1.57 -16.60 14.47
C GLU A 97 -2.21 -16.92 15.84
N GLY A 98 -3.21 -16.16 16.30
CA GLY A 98 -3.85 -16.32 17.61
C GLY A 98 -2.94 -15.95 18.80
N GLU A 99 -3.54 -15.68 19.97
CA GLU A 99 -2.77 -15.61 21.22
C GLU A 99 -2.29 -17.03 21.55
N SER A 100 -1.01 -17.31 21.30
CA SER A 100 -0.32 -18.46 21.90
C SER A 100 -0.17 -18.29 23.40
#